data_AF-A0A954ZVF7-F1
#
_entry.id   AF-A0A954ZVF7-F1
#
_cell.length_a   1.000
_cell.length_b   1.000
_cell.length_c   1.000
_cell.angle_alpha   90.00
_cell.angle_beta   90.00
_cell.angle_gamma   90.00
#
_symmetry.space_group_name_H-M   'P 1'
#
loop_
_entity.id
_entity.type
_entity.pdbx_description
1 polymer ?
#
loop_
_entity_poly.entity_id
_entity_poly.type
_entity_poly.pdbx_seq_one_letter_code
_entity_poly.pdbx_strand_id
1 'polypeptide(L)'
;MRFNHKLISFAGALALCSGALADEIVVQNDSLTNGSTAAICPCFAGGEEAAVWLTSPCDGNIVGIQIFWRSLLGGQPVSLEEAIIIYQGGTFPNPGPVKDEFLAPALQDGGLNEFRYEDENQTIPISVPVSAGEEFVVSLAFFNSNNTNPSLPSIASDASGCQSGKNAVKVNGVFWANACTLGVSGDWVIRAIIECGGEPVGAACLPDGSCMDGLTEAQTIDLGGAWNGAGSDCSGVQCLGACYIPATEQCLQFDAATCDLVGGIWGGPGTTDCVNPCPADLNGDGNLDFFDVSAFLTAYNQMNPLADFNDDGEYNFFDVSAFLTAYNSGCP
;
A
#
# COMPACT_ATOMS: atom_id res chain seq x y z
N MET A 1 49.12 38.71 31.69
CA MET A 1 49.42 38.56 30.25
C MET A 1 48.10 38.39 29.51
N ARG A 2 47.85 39.18 28.46
CA ARG A 2 46.72 39.01 27.53
C ARG A 2 46.96 37.79 26.64
N PHE A 3 45.93 37.02 26.28
CA PHE A 3 45.58 36.62 24.90
C PHE A 3 44.32 35.72 24.87
N ASN A 4 43.19 36.36 24.53
CA ASN A 4 42.18 35.99 23.54
C ASN A 4 42.13 34.52 23.03
N HIS A 5 41.00 33.82 23.14
CA HIS A 5 40.56 32.76 22.20
C HIS A 5 39.03 32.69 22.07
N LYS A 6 38.57 33.18 20.91
CA LYS A 6 37.40 32.87 20.09
C LYS A 6 36.22 32.11 20.72
N LEU A 7 35.06 32.79 20.77
CA LEU A 7 33.75 32.15 20.70
C LEU A 7 33.60 31.42 19.34
N ILE A 8 33.30 30.13 19.37
CA ILE A 8 32.74 29.41 18.22
C ILE A 8 31.27 29.18 18.56
N SER A 9 30.41 29.96 17.92
CA SER A 9 28.96 29.79 18.00
C SER A 9 28.58 28.62 17.08
N PHE A 10 28.31 27.45 17.65
CA PHE A 10 27.62 26.38 16.93
C PHE A 10 26.16 26.78 16.80
N ALA A 11 25.79 27.36 15.65
CA ALA A 11 24.41 27.48 15.24
C ALA A 11 23.94 26.07 14.82
N GLY A 12 23.39 25.32 15.79
CA GLY A 12 22.63 24.13 15.48
C GLY A 12 21.38 24.54 14.71
N ALA A 13 21.37 24.30 13.40
CA ALA A 13 20.17 24.38 12.60
C ALA A 13 19.24 23.26 13.10
N LEU A 14 18.31 23.62 13.98
CA LEU A 14 17.18 22.78 14.34
C LEU A 14 16.30 22.73 13.08
N ALA A 15 16.51 21.70 12.26
CA ALA A 15 15.59 21.36 11.18
C ALA A 15 14.26 20.98 11.83
N LEU A 16 13.36 21.95 11.93
CA LEU A 16 11.94 21.69 12.14
C LEU A 16 11.48 20.92 10.90
N CYS A 17 11.47 19.58 10.98
CA CYS A 17 10.59 18.78 10.14
C CYS A 17 9.18 19.27 10.45
N SER A 18 8.67 20.14 9.58
CA SER A 18 7.24 20.34 9.48
C SER A 18 6.72 19.02 8.94
N GLY A 19 6.02 18.25 9.77
CA GLY A 19 5.17 17.20 9.24
C GLY A 19 4.26 17.86 8.23
N ALA A 20 4.42 17.55 6.95
CA ALA A 20 3.46 17.93 5.95
C ALA A 20 2.13 17.29 6.38
N LEU A 21 1.13 18.11 6.69
CA LEU A 21 -0.23 17.60 6.78
C LEU A 21 -0.58 17.12 5.38
N ALA A 22 -0.91 15.84 5.25
CA ALA A 22 -1.34 15.29 3.98
C ALA A 22 -2.56 16.09 3.46
N ASP A 23 -2.55 16.43 2.18
CA ASP A 23 -3.58 17.29 1.57
C ASP A 23 -4.71 16.39 1.06
N GLU A 24 -5.90 16.49 1.63
CA GLU A 24 -7.07 15.76 1.12
C GLU A 24 -7.60 16.44 -0.14
N ILE A 25 -7.62 15.71 -1.25
CA ILE A 25 -8.14 16.16 -2.54
C ILE A 25 -9.41 15.39 -2.87
N VAL A 26 -10.52 16.11 -3.06
CA VAL A 26 -11.75 15.54 -3.62
C VAL A 26 -11.57 15.39 -5.13
N VAL A 27 -11.54 14.15 -5.61
CA VAL A 27 -11.58 13.83 -7.03
C VAL A 27 -13.01 13.50 -7.47
N GLN A 28 -13.42 14.12 -8.56
CA GLN A 28 -14.77 14.04 -9.09
C GLN A 28 -14.73 14.26 -10.61
N ASN A 29 -15.68 13.68 -11.33
CA ASN A 29 -15.95 14.02 -12.73
C ASN A 29 -17.13 14.98 -12.87
N ASP A 30 -18.01 15.08 -11.87
CA ASP A 30 -19.14 16.00 -11.90
C ASP A 30 -18.74 17.47 -11.65
N SER A 31 -19.61 18.39 -12.02
CA SER A 31 -19.44 19.84 -11.83
C SER A 31 -20.38 20.46 -10.78
N LEU A 32 -21.03 19.62 -9.96
CA LEU A 32 -22.06 20.07 -9.02
C LEU A 32 -21.44 20.94 -7.91
N THR A 33 -21.93 22.17 -7.81
CA THR A 33 -21.59 23.12 -6.73
C THR A 33 -22.82 23.46 -5.89
N ASN A 34 -22.63 24.09 -4.74
CA ASN A 34 -23.73 24.40 -3.83
C ASN A 34 -24.79 25.31 -4.51
N GLY A 35 -26.06 24.87 -4.49
CA GLY A 35 -27.16 25.53 -5.18
C GLY A 35 -27.34 25.16 -6.67
N SER A 36 -26.49 24.29 -7.23
CA SER A 36 -26.65 23.77 -8.59
C SER A 36 -27.84 22.81 -8.69
N THR A 37 -28.40 22.69 -9.89
CA THR A 37 -29.43 21.69 -10.18
C THR A 37 -28.79 20.31 -10.37
N ALA A 38 -29.31 19.32 -9.67
CA ALA A 38 -28.96 17.91 -9.88
C ALA A 38 -30.19 17.16 -10.39
N ALA A 39 -30.02 16.39 -11.46
CA ALA A 39 -31.02 15.43 -11.91
C ALA A 39 -30.95 14.18 -11.02
N ILE A 40 -32.08 13.50 -10.86
CA ILE A 40 -32.13 12.21 -10.17
C ILE A 40 -32.49 11.13 -11.17
N CYS A 41 -31.93 9.93 -10.98
CA CYS A 41 -32.30 8.77 -11.78
C CYS A 41 -32.81 7.66 -10.87
N PRO A 42 -34.10 7.70 -10.43
CA PRO A 42 -34.76 6.56 -9.81
C PRO A 42 -35.06 5.53 -10.90
N CYS A 43 -34.00 4.91 -11.40
CA CYS A 43 -33.96 4.11 -12.61
C CYS A 43 -33.22 2.78 -12.40
N PHE A 44 -32.85 2.46 -11.15
CA PHE A 44 -32.09 1.27 -10.79
C PHE A 44 -33.01 0.18 -10.21
N ALA A 45 -32.79 -1.06 -10.63
CA ALA A 45 -33.25 -2.26 -9.95
C ALA A 45 -32.21 -2.70 -8.90
N GLY A 46 -32.64 -3.54 -7.95
CA GLY A 46 -31.71 -4.19 -7.02
C GLY A 46 -30.71 -5.07 -7.78
N GLY A 47 -29.43 -5.03 -7.36
CA GLY A 47 -28.29 -5.68 -8.00
C GLY A 47 -27.67 -4.90 -9.16
N GLU A 48 -28.18 -3.72 -9.51
CA GLU A 48 -27.53 -2.82 -10.48
C GLU A 48 -26.51 -1.91 -9.79
N GLU A 49 -25.54 -1.41 -10.55
CA GLU A 49 -24.51 -0.49 -10.03
C GLU A 49 -24.47 0.80 -10.85
N ALA A 50 -24.30 1.94 -10.19
CA ALA A 50 -23.89 3.21 -10.81
C ALA A 50 -22.41 3.44 -10.52
N ALA A 51 -21.59 3.74 -11.52
CA ALA A 51 -20.15 3.85 -11.33
C ALA A 51 -19.52 5.06 -12.03
N VAL A 52 -18.48 5.61 -11.42
CA VAL A 52 -17.64 6.69 -11.95
C VAL A 52 -16.20 6.23 -12.11
N TRP A 53 -15.56 6.66 -13.19
CA TRP A 53 -14.14 6.41 -13.46
C TRP A 53 -13.33 7.65 -13.10
N LEU A 54 -12.52 7.55 -12.06
CA LEU A 54 -11.76 8.67 -11.49
C LEU A 54 -10.25 8.43 -11.65
N THR A 55 -9.47 9.48 -11.51
CA THR A 55 -8.00 9.41 -11.64
C THR A 55 -7.36 10.07 -10.42
N SER A 56 -6.44 9.37 -9.77
CA SER A 56 -5.72 9.91 -8.63
C SER A 56 -4.73 11.00 -9.08
N PRO A 57 -4.68 12.17 -8.41
CA PRO A 57 -3.75 13.24 -8.75
C PRO A 57 -2.36 13.03 -8.14
N CYS A 58 -2.22 12.08 -7.22
CA CYS A 58 -1.05 11.91 -6.36
C CYS A 58 -0.92 10.45 -5.90
N ASP A 59 0.26 10.11 -5.36
CA ASP A 59 0.41 8.90 -4.54
C ASP A 59 -0.22 9.15 -3.17
N GLY A 60 -0.95 8.16 -2.65
CA GLY A 60 -1.64 8.28 -1.37
C GLY A 60 -2.70 7.21 -1.17
N ASN A 61 -3.73 7.51 -0.37
CA ASN A 61 -4.85 6.62 -0.13
C ASN A 61 -6.17 7.31 -0.42
N ILE A 62 -7.14 6.57 -0.95
CA ILE A 62 -8.54 6.96 -0.85
C ILE A 62 -8.93 6.81 0.61
N VAL A 63 -9.43 7.89 1.22
CA VAL A 63 -9.80 8.00 2.63
C VAL A 63 -11.27 8.38 2.83
N GLY A 64 -12.01 8.51 1.72
CA GLY A 64 -13.43 8.77 1.79
C GLY A 64 -14.12 8.69 0.44
N ILE A 65 -15.41 8.42 0.47
CA ILE A 65 -16.28 8.38 -0.71
C ILE A 65 -17.46 9.32 -0.46
N GLN A 66 -17.83 10.10 -1.46
CA GLN A 66 -19.00 10.97 -1.42
C GLN A 66 -20.02 10.55 -2.46
N ILE A 67 -21.29 10.39 -2.07
CA ILE A 67 -22.38 10.01 -2.96
C ILE A 67 -23.55 10.97 -2.76
N PHE A 68 -23.99 11.63 -3.84
CA PHE A 68 -25.17 12.48 -3.77
C PHE A 68 -26.43 11.63 -3.91
N TRP A 69 -27.24 11.63 -2.85
CA TRP A 69 -28.45 10.85 -2.77
C TRP A 69 -29.64 11.77 -2.47
N ARG A 70 -30.66 11.73 -3.32
CA ARG A 70 -31.86 12.52 -3.09
C ARG A 70 -33.12 11.98 -3.77
N SER A 71 -34.26 12.34 -3.22
CA SER A 71 -35.58 12.22 -3.81
C SER A 71 -36.03 13.53 -4.46
N LEU A 72 -37.15 13.49 -5.20
CA LEU A 72 -37.74 14.69 -5.81
C LEU A 72 -38.27 15.67 -4.77
N LEU A 73 -38.93 15.15 -3.72
CA LEU A 73 -39.65 15.96 -2.73
C LEU A 73 -38.85 16.17 -1.44
N GLY A 74 -37.78 15.40 -1.22
CA GLY A 74 -37.03 15.36 0.03
C GLY A 74 -37.79 14.67 1.17
N GLY A 75 -37.09 14.43 2.28
CA GLY A 75 -37.66 13.91 3.52
C GLY A 75 -37.95 12.41 3.51
N GLN A 76 -37.38 11.65 2.58
CA GLN A 76 -37.42 10.19 2.61
C GLN A 76 -36.54 9.65 3.76
N PRO A 77 -36.89 8.49 4.35
CA PRO A 77 -36.05 7.85 5.35
C PRO A 77 -34.70 7.45 4.77
N VAL A 78 -33.73 7.17 5.65
CA VAL A 78 -32.43 6.61 5.28
C VAL A 78 -32.63 5.31 4.49
N SER A 79 -31.91 5.18 3.37
CA SER A 79 -31.88 3.95 2.56
C SER A 79 -30.60 3.18 2.85
N LEU A 80 -30.71 1.87 3.05
CA LEU A 80 -29.54 0.97 3.10
C LEU A 80 -29.41 0.31 1.73
N GLU A 81 -28.32 0.60 1.01
CA GLU A 81 -28.04 -0.03 -0.28
C GLU A 81 -27.12 -1.24 -0.13
N GLU A 82 -26.71 -1.87 -1.23
CA GLU A 82 -25.98 -3.15 -1.17
C GLU A 82 -24.54 -2.94 -0.74
N ALA A 83 -23.79 -2.13 -1.51
CA ALA A 83 -22.39 -1.85 -1.24
C ALA A 83 -21.90 -0.58 -1.95
N ILE A 84 -20.83 0.01 -1.44
CA ILE A 84 -19.93 0.88 -2.19
C ILE A 84 -18.72 0.04 -2.56
N ILE A 85 -18.37 -0.03 -3.85
CA ILE A 85 -17.28 -0.89 -4.33
C ILE A 85 -16.25 -0.04 -5.06
N ILE A 86 -14.97 -0.22 -4.70
CA ILE A 86 -13.83 0.39 -5.36
C ILE A 86 -13.15 -0.69 -6.21
N TYR A 87 -13.00 -0.43 -7.51
CA TYR A 87 -12.30 -1.30 -8.44
C TYR A 87 -11.02 -0.66 -8.93
N GLN A 88 -10.06 -1.49 -9.36
CA GLN A 88 -8.95 -1.05 -10.19
C GLN A 88 -9.46 -0.49 -11.52
N GLY A 89 -8.64 0.35 -12.16
CA GLY A 89 -8.85 0.74 -13.54
C GLY A 89 -8.97 -0.48 -14.47
N GLY A 90 -9.69 -0.31 -15.57
CA GLY A 90 -9.93 -1.38 -16.55
C GLY A 90 -10.01 -0.84 -17.97
N THR A 91 -10.87 -1.46 -18.79
CA THR A 91 -11.20 -0.91 -20.11
C THR A 91 -12.65 -0.47 -20.10
N PHE A 92 -12.89 0.85 -20.13
CA PHE A 92 -14.24 1.40 -20.08
C PHE A 92 -15.19 0.72 -21.10
N PRO A 93 -16.39 0.29 -20.69
CA PRO A 93 -17.02 0.51 -19.38
C PRO A 93 -16.72 -0.55 -18.31
N ASN A 94 -15.89 -1.56 -18.59
CA ASN A 94 -15.59 -2.69 -17.71
C ASN A 94 -14.46 -2.36 -16.72
N PRO A 95 -14.74 -2.23 -15.40
CA PRO A 95 -13.72 -2.04 -14.38
C PRO A 95 -12.78 -3.24 -14.26
N GLY A 96 -11.63 -3.03 -13.62
CA GLY A 96 -10.71 -4.10 -13.24
C GLY A 96 -11.20 -4.88 -12.01
N PRO A 97 -10.32 -5.68 -11.38
CA PRO A 97 -10.61 -6.36 -10.12
C PRO A 97 -11.05 -5.40 -9.00
N VAL A 98 -11.83 -5.90 -8.05
CA VAL A 98 -12.20 -5.17 -6.82
C VAL A 98 -10.93 -4.89 -6.00
N LYS A 99 -10.76 -3.64 -5.58
CA LYS A 99 -9.76 -3.24 -4.58
C LYS A 99 -10.35 -3.32 -3.18
N ASP A 100 -11.60 -2.87 -3.03
CA ASP A 100 -12.28 -2.83 -1.73
C ASP A 100 -13.80 -2.76 -1.85
N GLU A 101 -14.52 -3.14 -0.79
CA GLU A 101 -15.98 -3.21 -0.74
C GLU A 101 -16.52 -2.85 0.67
N PHE A 102 -17.39 -1.82 0.72
CA PHE A 102 -18.06 -1.36 1.93
C PHE A 102 -19.53 -1.75 1.88
N LEU A 103 -19.96 -2.67 2.74
CA LEU A 103 -21.31 -3.22 2.72
C LEU A 103 -22.32 -2.28 3.39
N ALA A 104 -23.56 -2.35 2.91
CA ALA A 104 -24.73 -1.71 3.52
C ALA A 104 -24.60 -0.19 3.79
N PRO A 105 -24.16 0.64 2.82
CA PRO A 105 -24.05 2.09 3.03
C PRO A 105 -25.42 2.71 3.36
N ALA A 106 -25.46 3.47 4.45
CA ALA A 106 -26.63 4.23 4.89
C ALA A 106 -26.69 5.61 4.22
N LEU A 107 -27.60 5.77 3.26
CA LEU A 107 -27.76 7.00 2.47
C LEU A 107 -28.92 7.85 3.00
N GLN A 108 -28.58 9.04 3.50
CA GLN A 108 -29.52 10.08 3.90
C GLN A 108 -30.03 10.85 2.68
N ASP A 109 -31.35 10.98 2.58
CA ASP A 109 -32.00 11.77 1.53
C ASP A 109 -31.67 13.27 1.66
N GLY A 110 -31.38 13.89 0.52
CA GLY A 110 -31.38 15.34 0.35
C GLY A 110 -30.01 15.98 0.21
N GLY A 111 -28.93 15.20 0.07
CA GLY A 111 -27.59 15.76 0.02
C GLY A 111 -26.48 14.79 -0.35
N LEU A 112 -25.26 15.32 -0.24
CA LEU A 112 -24.02 14.58 -0.41
C LEU A 112 -23.73 13.81 0.89
N ASN A 113 -23.72 12.49 0.81
CA ASN A 113 -23.36 11.59 1.90
C ASN A 113 -21.85 11.33 1.81
N GLU A 114 -21.13 11.48 2.91
CA GLU A 114 -19.69 11.23 2.99
C GLU A 114 -19.43 10.02 3.89
N PHE A 115 -18.72 9.04 3.34
CA PHE A 115 -18.30 7.82 4.01
C PHE A 115 -16.79 7.90 4.27
N ARG A 116 -16.39 7.63 5.52
CA ARG A 116 -14.99 7.65 5.99
C ARG A 116 -14.54 6.34 6.62
N TYR A 117 -15.46 5.41 6.80
CA TYR A 117 -15.25 4.14 7.47
C TYR A 117 -15.93 3.03 6.68
N GLU A 118 -15.34 1.85 6.71
CA GLU A 118 -15.82 0.64 6.04
C GLU A 118 -16.96 -0.02 6.81
N ASP A 119 -17.08 0.31 8.11
CA ASP A 119 -18.05 -0.27 9.03
C ASP A 119 -18.97 0.79 9.66
N GLU A 120 -20.17 0.35 10.04
CA GLU A 120 -21.19 1.19 10.67
C GLU A 120 -20.79 1.71 12.07
N ASN A 121 -19.85 1.03 12.74
CA ASN A 121 -19.36 1.44 14.07
C ASN A 121 -18.21 2.46 14.00
N GLN A 122 -17.81 2.88 12.80
CA GLN A 122 -16.72 3.85 12.57
C GLN A 122 -15.40 3.40 13.21
N THR A 123 -15.07 2.12 13.07
CA THR A 123 -13.87 1.51 13.67
C THR A 123 -12.78 1.22 12.65
N ILE A 124 -13.14 1.01 11.38
CA ILE A 124 -12.21 0.72 10.28
C ILE A 124 -12.26 1.90 9.31
N PRO A 125 -11.29 2.83 9.35
CA PRO A 125 -11.21 3.92 8.38
C PRO A 125 -10.95 3.38 6.98
N ILE A 126 -11.56 4.00 5.96
CA ILE A 126 -11.25 3.67 4.56
C ILE A 126 -9.78 4.01 4.29
N SER A 127 -9.03 3.04 3.76
CA SER A 127 -7.63 3.25 3.37
C SER A 127 -7.27 2.39 2.15
N VAL A 128 -7.54 2.91 0.96
CA VAL A 128 -7.27 2.20 -0.29
C VAL A 128 -6.11 2.85 -1.04
N PRO A 129 -4.95 2.18 -1.21
CA PRO A 129 -3.77 2.78 -1.80
C PRO A 129 -3.98 3.12 -3.28
N VAL A 130 -3.51 4.28 -3.70
CA VAL A 130 -3.54 4.75 -5.09
C VAL A 130 -2.22 5.43 -5.48
N SER A 131 -1.84 5.29 -6.75
CA SER A 131 -0.69 5.98 -7.33
C SER A 131 -1.08 7.21 -8.15
N ALA A 132 -0.15 8.16 -8.30
CA ALA A 132 -0.35 9.34 -9.14
C ALA A 132 -0.66 8.95 -10.59
N GLY A 133 -1.78 9.43 -11.12
CA GLY A 133 -2.27 9.09 -12.45
C GLY A 133 -2.95 7.74 -12.56
N GLU A 134 -3.07 6.97 -11.47
CA GLU A 134 -3.85 5.73 -11.46
C GLU A 134 -5.32 6.01 -11.73
N GLU A 135 -5.90 5.29 -12.69
CA GLU A 135 -7.35 5.25 -12.89
C GLU A 135 -7.97 4.17 -12.02
N PHE A 136 -9.07 4.52 -11.35
CA PHE A 136 -9.85 3.62 -10.51
C PHE A 136 -11.34 3.89 -10.69
N VAL A 137 -12.18 2.97 -10.23
CA VAL A 137 -13.64 3.08 -10.39
C VAL A 137 -14.30 3.00 -9.02
N VAL A 138 -15.21 3.93 -8.73
CA VAL A 138 -16.07 3.86 -7.55
C VAL A 138 -17.48 3.61 -8.00
N SER A 139 -18.17 2.65 -7.37
CA SER A 139 -19.55 2.32 -7.68
C SER A 139 -20.43 2.25 -6.44
N LEU A 140 -21.72 2.48 -6.63
CA LEU A 140 -22.78 2.18 -5.69
C LEU A 140 -23.62 1.03 -6.23
N ALA A 141 -23.64 -0.10 -5.52
CA ALA A 141 -24.54 -1.22 -5.77
C ALA A 141 -25.87 -1.01 -5.05
N PHE A 142 -26.97 -1.14 -5.79
CA PHE A 142 -28.32 -0.90 -5.28
C PHE A 142 -28.90 -2.18 -4.68
N PHE A 143 -29.35 -2.12 -3.43
CA PHE A 143 -30.17 -3.19 -2.87
C PHE A 143 -31.66 -2.93 -3.16
N ASN A 144 -32.09 -1.67 -3.05
CA ASN A 144 -33.48 -1.29 -3.20
C ASN A 144 -33.79 -0.90 -4.65
N SER A 145 -34.79 -1.54 -5.24
CA SER A 145 -35.29 -1.13 -6.56
C SER A 145 -36.05 0.19 -6.46
N ASN A 146 -35.65 1.18 -7.25
CA ASN A 146 -36.33 2.48 -7.35
C ASN A 146 -36.84 2.81 -8.77
N ASN A 147 -36.53 1.98 -9.76
CA ASN A 147 -36.90 2.13 -11.17
C ASN A 147 -38.40 2.23 -11.48
N THR A 148 -39.28 1.79 -10.57
CA THR A 148 -40.74 1.87 -10.76
C THR A 148 -41.41 3.02 -10.00
N ASN A 149 -40.67 3.76 -9.15
CA ASN A 149 -41.26 4.82 -8.32
C ASN A 149 -40.38 6.08 -8.32
N PRO A 150 -40.78 7.13 -9.08
CA PRO A 150 -39.99 8.36 -9.20
C PRO A 150 -39.94 9.21 -7.93
N SER A 151 -40.74 8.89 -6.90
CA SER A 151 -40.70 9.58 -5.61
C SER A 151 -39.63 9.06 -4.66
N LEU A 152 -39.07 7.87 -4.93
CA LEU A 152 -38.00 7.29 -4.12
C LEU A 152 -36.69 8.04 -4.37
N PRO A 153 -35.79 8.07 -3.37
CA PRO A 153 -34.49 8.66 -3.57
C PRO A 153 -33.63 7.78 -4.47
N SER A 154 -32.67 8.41 -5.15
CA SER A 154 -31.67 7.74 -5.96
C SER A 154 -30.39 8.58 -6.04
N ILE A 155 -29.39 8.00 -6.68
CA ILE A 155 -28.19 8.71 -7.10
C ILE A 155 -28.54 9.89 -8.01
N ALA A 156 -27.81 10.99 -7.82
CA ALA A 156 -27.96 12.18 -8.64
C ALA A 156 -26.89 12.26 -9.74
N SER A 157 -27.23 12.93 -10.83
CA SER A 157 -26.27 13.39 -11.84
C SER A 157 -26.29 14.92 -11.93
N ASP A 158 -25.17 15.52 -12.32
CA ASP A 158 -25.13 16.95 -12.59
C ASP A 158 -25.88 17.33 -13.88
N ALA A 159 -25.84 18.61 -14.26
CA ALA A 159 -26.50 19.14 -15.45
C ALA A 159 -25.52 19.63 -16.54
N SER A 160 -24.24 19.26 -16.45
CA SER A 160 -23.20 19.80 -17.35
C SER A 160 -23.00 18.98 -18.63
N GLY A 161 -23.71 17.86 -18.75
CA GLY A 161 -23.53 16.88 -19.81
C GLY A 161 -22.81 15.64 -19.29
N CYS A 162 -23.11 14.47 -19.86
CA CYS A 162 -22.47 13.22 -19.45
C CYS A 162 -21.11 13.07 -20.16
N GLN A 163 -20.02 13.07 -19.41
CA GLN A 163 -18.68 12.93 -19.95
C GLN A 163 -18.44 11.51 -20.50
N SER A 164 -17.91 11.47 -21.72
CA SER A 164 -17.61 10.22 -22.41
C SER A 164 -16.53 9.43 -21.65
N GLY A 165 -16.79 8.15 -21.41
CA GLY A 165 -15.82 7.25 -20.78
C GLY A 165 -15.70 7.41 -19.26
N LYS A 166 -16.60 8.18 -18.62
CA LYS A 166 -16.49 8.47 -17.18
C LYS A 166 -17.64 7.95 -16.33
N ASN A 167 -18.79 7.64 -16.93
CA ASN A 167 -19.97 7.17 -16.21
C ASN A 167 -20.42 5.82 -16.76
N ALA A 168 -20.54 4.83 -15.89
CA ALA A 168 -20.97 3.49 -16.23
C ALA A 168 -22.17 3.05 -15.37
N VAL A 169 -22.88 2.05 -15.88
CA VAL A 169 -23.94 1.33 -15.15
C VAL A 169 -23.71 -0.17 -15.34
N LYS A 170 -23.81 -0.95 -14.27
CA LYS A 170 -23.87 -2.41 -14.35
C LYS A 170 -25.32 -2.83 -14.45
N VAL A 171 -25.75 -3.13 -15.67
CA VAL A 171 -27.15 -3.40 -15.99
C VAL A 171 -27.52 -4.82 -15.59
N ASN A 172 -28.63 -4.96 -14.86
CA ASN A 172 -29.11 -6.21 -14.25
C ASN A 172 -28.04 -6.97 -13.42
N GLY A 173 -26.99 -6.28 -12.95
CA GLY A 173 -25.87 -6.90 -12.24
C GLY A 173 -24.95 -7.79 -13.10
N VAL A 174 -25.13 -7.80 -14.44
CA VAL A 174 -24.41 -8.74 -15.33
C VAL A 174 -23.34 -8.05 -16.19
N PHE A 175 -23.68 -6.93 -16.84
CA PHE A 175 -22.77 -6.31 -17.80
C PHE A 175 -22.67 -4.81 -17.61
N TRP A 176 -21.47 -4.28 -17.86
CA TRP A 176 -21.20 -2.85 -17.79
C TRP A 176 -21.57 -2.16 -19.10
N ALA A 177 -22.18 -0.99 -18.98
CA ALA A 177 -22.58 -0.15 -20.10
C ALA A 177 -22.27 1.32 -19.82
N ASN A 178 -22.09 2.10 -20.88
CA ASN A 178 -21.88 3.55 -20.78
C ASN A 178 -23.20 4.24 -20.39
N ALA A 179 -23.23 4.88 -19.21
CA ALA A 179 -24.41 5.55 -18.67
C ALA A 179 -24.96 6.64 -19.61
N CYS A 180 -24.06 7.38 -20.28
CA CYS A 180 -24.44 8.43 -21.22
C CYS A 180 -25.25 7.88 -22.40
N THR A 181 -24.89 6.68 -22.87
CA THR A 181 -25.62 6.01 -23.97
C THR A 181 -26.95 5.42 -23.54
N LEU A 182 -27.14 5.21 -22.23
CA LEU A 182 -28.40 4.76 -21.62
C LEU A 182 -29.36 5.92 -21.29
N GLY A 183 -28.98 7.16 -21.60
CA GLY A 183 -29.84 8.34 -21.45
C GLY A 183 -29.60 9.16 -20.18
N VAL A 184 -28.55 8.86 -19.41
CA VAL A 184 -28.10 9.71 -18.32
C VAL A 184 -27.52 11.00 -18.91
N SER A 185 -28.06 12.15 -18.50
CA SER A 185 -27.76 13.44 -19.12
C SER A 185 -26.55 14.16 -18.53
N GLY A 186 -26.07 13.74 -17.35
CA GLY A 186 -24.96 14.35 -16.64
C GLY A 186 -24.00 13.30 -16.07
N ASP A 187 -23.00 13.78 -15.34
CA ASP A 187 -22.06 12.92 -14.63
C ASP A 187 -22.66 12.49 -13.29
N TRP A 188 -22.50 11.22 -12.93
CA TRP A 188 -22.90 10.75 -11.60
C TRP A 188 -22.13 11.50 -10.52
N VAL A 189 -22.83 11.92 -9.48
CA VAL A 189 -22.21 12.61 -8.35
C VAL A 189 -21.74 11.58 -7.33
N ILE A 190 -20.72 10.81 -7.74
CA ILE A 190 -19.89 9.96 -6.89
C ILE A 190 -18.48 10.55 -6.94
N ARG A 191 -17.87 10.73 -5.78
CA ARG A 191 -16.54 11.35 -5.64
C ARG A 191 -15.70 10.52 -4.67
N ALA A 192 -14.39 10.59 -4.83
CA ALA A 192 -13.45 10.03 -3.87
C ALA A 192 -12.63 11.15 -3.24
N ILE A 193 -12.22 10.94 -1.99
CA ILE A 193 -11.35 11.83 -1.24
C ILE A 193 -10.02 11.13 -1.09
N ILE A 194 -8.97 11.72 -1.65
CA ILE A 194 -7.63 11.14 -1.67
C ILE A 194 -6.76 11.96 -0.75
N GLU A 195 -6.18 11.30 0.25
CA GLU A 195 -5.15 11.89 1.10
C GLU A 195 -3.81 11.78 0.37
N CYS A 196 -3.34 12.90 -0.18
CA CYS A 196 -2.06 12.98 -0.89
C CYS A 196 -0.89 13.10 0.10
N GLY A 197 0.13 12.26 -0.08
CA GLY A 197 1.32 12.30 0.76
C GLY A 197 1.23 11.43 2.03
N GLY A 198 0.28 10.50 2.09
CA GLY A 198 0.46 9.30 2.92
C GLY A 198 1.60 8.48 2.34
N GLU A 199 2.59 8.11 3.15
CA GLU A 199 3.67 7.22 2.70
C GLU A 199 3.04 5.95 2.11
N PRO A 200 3.43 5.53 0.90
CA PRO A 200 2.81 4.39 0.24
C PRO A 200 2.91 3.16 1.14
N VAL A 201 1.77 2.51 1.37
CA VAL A 201 1.70 1.28 2.13
C VAL A 201 1.65 0.07 1.20
N GLY A 202 2.12 -1.07 1.69
CA GLY A 202 2.11 -2.33 0.97
C GLY A 202 2.41 -3.50 1.90
N ALA A 203 2.53 -4.69 1.32
CA ALA A 203 2.90 -5.90 2.03
C ALA A 203 4.37 -5.85 2.48
N ALA A 204 4.60 -6.24 3.73
CA ALA A 204 5.91 -6.27 4.36
C ALA A 204 6.20 -7.66 4.91
N CYS A 205 7.33 -8.22 4.51
CA CYS A 205 7.85 -9.45 5.06
C CYS A 205 8.68 -9.17 6.31
N LEU A 206 8.33 -9.76 7.43
CA LEU A 206 8.99 -9.53 8.72
C LEU A 206 10.11 -10.54 9.00
N PRO A 207 11.04 -10.24 9.93
CA PRO A 207 12.14 -11.14 10.29
C PRO A 207 11.75 -12.50 10.90
N ASP A 208 10.47 -12.72 11.21
CA ASP A 208 9.95 -14.02 11.64
C ASP A 208 9.36 -14.85 10.48
N GLY A 209 9.42 -14.33 9.25
CA GLY A 209 8.85 -14.96 8.06
C GLY A 209 7.37 -14.69 7.84
N SER A 210 6.72 -13.93 8.74
CA SER A 210 5.34 -13.49 8.54
C SER A 210 5.25 -12.38 7.49
N CYS A 211 4.06 -12.23 6.90
CA CYS A 211 3.72 -11.12 6.02
C CYS A 211 2.67 -10.24 6.71
N MET A 212 2.84 -8.92 6.64
CA MET A 212 1.93 -7.91 7.18
C MET A 212 1.55 -6.90 6.09
N ASP A 213 0.24 -6.68 5.91
CA ASP A 213 -0.29 -5.66 4.99
C ASP A 213 -0.25 -4.26 5.61
N GLY A 214 -0.31 -3.25 4.75
CA GLY A 214 -0.54 -1.86 5.18
C GLY A 214 0.63 -1.17 5.87
N LEU A 215 1.86 -1.67 5.69
CA LEU A 215 3.06 -1.02 6.20
C LEU A 215 3.72 -0.13 5.15
N THR A 216 4.24 1.01 5.59
CA THR A 216 5.10 1.86 4.76
C THR A 216 6.49 1.23 4.61
N GLU A 217 7.24 1.65 3.59
CA GLU A 217 8.64 1.24 3.44
C GLU A 217 9.47 1.55 4.69
N ALA A 218 9.31 2.77 5.24
CA ALA A 218 10.01 3.20 6.44
C ALA A 218 9.65 2.35 7.67
N GLN A 219 8.36 2.05 7.89
CA GLN A 219 7.93 1.17 8.98
C GLN A 219 8.48 -0.24 8.82
N THR A 220 8.53 -0.73 7.58
CA THR A 220 9.07 -2.06 7.27
C THR A 220 10.56 -2.12 7.60
N ILE A 221 11.33 -1.09 7.23
CA ILE A 221 12.75 -0.97 7.57
C ILE A 221 12.95 -0.89 9.09
N ASP A 222 12.13 -0.11 9.80
CA ASP A 222 12.19 0.00 11.27
C ASP A 222 11.92 -1.34 11.98
N LEU A 223 11.13 -2.22 11.36
CA LEU A 223 10.87 -3.58 11.83
C LEU A 223 11.92 -4.61 11.35
N GLY A 224 12.92 -4.18 10.57
CA GLY A 224 13.94 -5.05 9.96
C GLY A 224 13.41 -5.95 8.85
N GLY A 225 12.24 -5.64 8.29
CA GLY A 225 11.59 -6.41 7.24
C GLY A 225 11.97 -6.00 5.82
N ALA A 226 11.39 -6.69 4.84
CA ALA A 226 11.50 -6.40 3.41
C ALA A 226 10.14 -5.94 2.85
N TRP A 227 10.11 -4.76 2.24
CA TRP A 227 8.89 -4.16 1.69
C TRP A 227 8.66 -4.60 0.24
N ASN A 228 7.43 -4.96 -0.11
CA ASN A 228 7.08 -5.51 -1.43
C ASN A 228 6.50 -4.47 -2.41
N GLY A 229 6.54 -3.19 -2.03
CA GLY A 229 6.10 -2.09 -2.87
C GLY A 229 4.66 -1.63 -2.59
N ALA A 230 4.36 -0.41 -3.03
CA ALA A 230 3.07 0.23 -2.82
C ALA A 230 1.91 -0.60 -3.39
N GLY A 231 0.83 -0.73 -2.64
CA GLY A 231 -0.39 -1.43 -3.05
C GLY A 231 -0.26 -2.96 -3.19
N SER A 232 0.87 -3.54 -2.79
CA SER A 232 1.00 -5.00 -2.67
C SER A 232 0.22 -5.52 -1.45
N ASP A 233 -0.25 -6.77 -1.54
CA ASP A 233 -0.90 -7.49 -0.45
C ASP A 233 -0.21 -8.84 -0.16
N CYS A 234 -0.44 -9.38 1.03
CA CYS A 234 0.14 -10.63 1.50
C CYS A 234 -0.44 -11.88 0.84
N SER A 235 -1.47 -11.78 -0.01
CA SER A 235 -2.05 -12.93 -0.71
C SER A 235 -1.18 -13.40 -1.88
N GLY A 236 -0.41 -12.48 -2.48
CA GLY A 236 0.50 -12.75 -3.60
C GLY A 236 1.98 -12.78 -3.23
N VAL A 237 2.34 -12.46 -1.99
CA VAL A 237 3.74 -12.32 -1.55
C VAL A 237 4.22 -13.57 -0.83
N GLN A 238 5.39 -14.07 -1.22
CA GLN A 238 6.11 -15.10 -0.49
C GLN A 238 7.35 -14.51 0.17
N CYS A 239 7.41 -14.55 1.50
CA CYS A 239 8.53 -14.04 2.28
C CYS A 239 9.71 -15.01 2.28
N LEU A 240 10.37 -15.12 1.12
CA LEU A 240 11.57 -15.91 0.93
C LEU A 240 12.81 -15.16 1.42
N GLY A 241 13.78 -15.90 1.91
CA GLY A 241 15.10 -15.41 2.29
C GLY A 241 16.17 -16.47 2.07
N ALA A 242 17.42 -16.05 2.13
CA ALA A 242 18.56 -16.95 2.08
C ALA A 242 18.52 -17.88 3.30
N CYS A 243 18.65 -19.17 3.04
CA CYS A 243 18.70 -20.22 4.04
C CYS A 243 20.02 -20.97 3.90
N TYR A 244 20.88 -20.85 4.90
CA TYR A 244 22.14 -21.57 4.97
C TYR A 244 21.95 -22.91 5.67
N ILE A 245 22.25 -24.03 5.03
CA ILE A 245 22.12 -25.37 5.63
C ILE A 245 23.51 -25.87 6.04
N PRO A 246 23.88 -25.87 7.34
CA PRO A 246 25.23 -26.24 7.77
C PRO A 246 25.61 -27.68 7.42
N ALA A 247 24.63 -28.60 7.40
CA ALA A 247 24.89 -30.01 7.12
C ALA A 247 25.33 -30.28 5.66
N THR A 248 25.04 -29.37 4.73
CA THR A 248 25.31 -29.56 3.30
C THR A 248 26.03 -28.38 2.65
N GLU A 249 26.34 -27.31 3.42
CA GLU A 249 26.91 -26.06 2.93
C GLU A 249 26.12 -25.43 1.77
N GLN A 250 24.81 -25.67 1.73
CA GLN A 250 23.95 -25.17 0.66
C GLN A 250 23.30 -23.85 1.07
N CYS A 251 23.27 -22.91 0.12
CA CYS A 251 22.50 -21.69 0.21
C CYS A 251 21.29 -21.79 -0.73
N LEU A 252 20.08 -21.80 -0.17
CA LEU A 252 18.83 -21.90 -0.92
C LEU A 252 17.86 -20.79 -0.50
N GLN A 253 16.87 -20.50 -1.35
CA GLN A 253 15.81 -19.55 -1.03
C GLN A 253 14.62 -20.29 -0.46
N PHE A 254 14.37 -20.10 0.84
CA PHE A 254 13.25 -20.72 1.56
C PHE A 254 12.53 -19.67 2.43
N ASP A 255 11.27 -19.96 2.75
CA ASP A 255 10.61 -19.29 3.86
C ASP A 255 11.24 -19.74 5.20
N ALA A 256 11.02 -18.95 6.26
CA ALA A 256 11.59 -19.20 7.58
C ALA A 256 11.28 -20.62 8.10
N ALA A 257 10.02 -21.06 7.98
CA ALA A 257 9.58 -22.36 8.48
C ALA A 257 10.23 -23.55 7.74
N THR A 258 10.40 -23.42 6.43
CA THR A 258 11.07 -24.43 5.60
C THR A 258 12.56 -24.45 5.89
N CYS A 259 13.17 -23.29 6.12
CA CYS A 259 14.57 -23.19 6.53
C CYS A 259 14.80 -23.89 7.87
N ASP A 260 13.94 -23.64 8.86
CA ASP A 260 13.99 -24.31 10.17
C ASP A 260 13.83 -25.84 10.04
N LEU A 261 12.92 -26.30 9.17
CA LEU A 261 12.65 -27.73 8.96
C LEU A 261 13.87 -28.50 8.44
N VAL A 262 14.69 -27.87 7.61
CA VAL A 262 15.93 -28.47 7.07
C VAL A 262 17.14 -28.24 7.98
N GLY A 263 16.94 -27.64 9.16
CA GLY A 263 18.02 -27.30 10.09
C GLY A 263 18.93 -26.19 9.57
N GLY A 264 18.40 -25.31 8.72
CA GLY A 264 19.11 -24.17 8.19
C GLY A 264 19.04 -22.94 9.10
N ILE A 265 19.85 -21.94 8.77
CA ILE A 265 19.89 -20.63 9.41
C ILE A 265 19.30 -19.64 8.40
N TRP A 266 18.16 -19.05 8.75
CA TRP A 266 17.45 -18.13 7.88
C TRP A 266 18.02 -16.71 8.00
N GLY A 267 18.39 -16.10 6.87
CA GLY A 267 18.97 -14.78 6.78
C GLY A 267 17.95 -13.64 6.88
N GLY A 268 16.65 -13.95 6.94
CA GLY A 268 15.58 -12.97 6.90
C GLY A 268 15.04 -12.73 5.49
N PRO A 269 13.89 -12.06 5.36
CA PRO A 269 13.20 -11.92 4.08
C PRO A 269 13.97 -11.02 3.11
N GLY A 270 13.94 -11.35 1.82
CA GLY A 270 14.59 -10.59 0.76
C GLY A 270 16.11 -10.77 0.67
N THR A 271 16.73 -11.51 1.59
CA THR A 271 18.17 -11.80 1.54
C THR A 271 18.48 -12.80 0.44
N THR A 272 19.53 -12.53 -0.35
CA THR A 272 19.97 -13.41 -1.44
C THR A 272 21.21 -14.21 -1.08
N ASP A 273 22.05 -13.67 -0.21
CA ASP A 273 23.30 -14.27 0.21
C ASP A 273 23.18 -14.85 1.61
N CYS A 274 23.61 -16.11 1.74
CA CYS A 274 23.80 -16.70 3.04
C CYS A 274 25.00 -16.03 3.68
N VAL A 275 24.77 -15.11 4.62
CA VAL A 275 25.81 -14.68 5.53
C VAL A 275 26.34 -15.96 6.18
N ASN A 276 27.61 -16.29 5.94
CA ASN A 276 28.25 -17.41 6.61
C ASN A 276 28.09 -17.15 8.11
N PRO A 277 27.33 -17.99 8.85
CA PRO A 277 27.09 -17.77 10.28
C PRO A 277 28.39 -17.81 11.09
N CYS A 278 29.47 -18.28 10.47
CA CYS A 278 30.81 -18.18 10.99
C CYS A 278 31.76 -17.53 9.97
N PRO A 279 31.78 -16.19 9.87
CA PRO A 279 32.66 -15.50 8.93
C PRO A 279 34.13 -15.89 9.11
N ALA A 280 34.51 -16.21 10.35
CA ALA A 280 35.86 -16.60 10.74
C ALA A 280 36.24 -18.04 10.37
N ASP A 281 35.29 -18.90 9.96
CA ASP A 281 35.56 -20.23 9.39
C ASP A 281 35.87 -20.07 7.90
N LEU A 282 37.17 -19.90 7.60
CA LEU A 282 37.65 -19.53 6.27
C LEU A 282 38.01 -20.74 5.41
N ASN A 283 38.16 -21.91 6.03
CA ASN A 283 38.36 -23.16 5.30
C ASN A 283 37.03 -23.92 5.08
N GLY A 284 35.95 -23.49 5.76
CA GLY A 284 34.59 -23.99 5.62
C GLY A 284 34.36 -25.34 6.30
N ASP A 285 35.21 -25.74 7.25
CA ASP A 285 35.16 -27.07 7.86
C ASP A 285 34.28 -27.16 9.13
N GLY A 286 33.69 -26.03 9.53
CA GLY A 286 32.80 -25.90 10.68
C GLY A 286 33.51 -25.78 12.02
N ASN A 287 34.85 -25.76 12.08
CA ASN A 287 35.62 -25.64 13.32
C ASN A 287 36.50 -24.40 13.29
N LEU A 288 36.35 -23.50 14.26
CA LEU A 288 37.30 -22.42 14.46
C LEU A 288 38.57 -22.94 15.10
N ASP A 289 39.62 -23.08 14.30
CA ASP A 289 40.92 -23.50 14.78
C ASP A 289 42.09 -22.75 14.11
N PHE A 290 43.30 -23.30 14.19
CA PHE A 290 44.48 -22.68 13.62
C PHE A 290 44.44 -22.61 12.08
N PHE A 291 43.70 -23.50 11.42
CA PHE A 291 43.59 -23.54 9.96
C PHE A 291 42.86 -22.32 9.40
N ASP A 292 41.88 -21.77 10.11
CA ASP A 292 41.21 -20.52 9.72
C ASP A 292 42.12 -19.31 9.86
N VAL A 293 42.87 -19.23 10.96
CA VAL A 293 43.86 -18.17 11.16
C VAL A 293 44.93 -18.24 10.06
N SER A 294 45.35 -19.45 9.69
CA SER A 294 46.29 -19.66 8.58
C SER A 294 45.69 -19.25 7.23
N ALA A 295 44.40 -19.53 6.99
CA ALA A 295 43.69 -19.12 5.79
C ALA A 295 43.57 -17.59 5.70
N PHE A 296 43.18 -16.93 6.80
CA PHE A 296 43.12 -15.45 6.90
C PHE A 296 44.47 -14.81 6.59
N LEU A 297 45.54 -15.27 7.24
CA LEU A 297 46.89 -14.73 7.01
C LEU A 297 47.37 -14.94 5.57
N THR A 298 46.96 -16.03 4.93
CA THR A 298 47.26 -16.28 3.52
C THR A 298 46.51 -15.31 2.62
N ALA A 299 45.21 -15.11 2.86
CA ALA A 299 44.37 -14.16 2.13
C ALA A 299 44.87 -12.71 2.29
N TYR A 300 45.22 -12.32 3.52
CA TYR A 300 45.71 -10.99 3.86
C TYR A 300 47.04 -10.66 3.14
N ASN A 301 47.98 -11.61 3.11
CA ASN A 301 49.25 -11.43 2.38
C ASN A 301 49.08 -11.35 0.85
N GLN A 302 47.97 -11.87 0.33
CA GLN A 302 47.64 -11.85 -1.10
C GLN A 302 46.74 -10.67 -1.48
N MET A 303 46.30 -9.85 -0.52
CA MET A 303 45.26 -8.83 -0.72
C MET A 303 44.01 -9.44 -1.37
N ASN A 304 43.64 -10.64 -0.93
CA ASN A 304 42.45 -11.34 -1.41
C ASN A 304 41.23 -10.73 -0.73
N PRO A 305 40.11 -10.45 -1.45
CA PRO A 305 38.87 -9.94 -0.86
C PRO A 305 38.36 -10.68 0.38
N LEU A 306 38.67 -11.97 0.54
CA LEU A 306 38.36 -12.73 1.76
C LEU A 306 39.03 -12.20 3.05
N ALA A 307 40.04 -11.34 2.92
CA ALA A 307 40.73 -10.71 4.04
C ALA A 307 40.27 -9.27 4.32
N ASP A 308 39.36 -8.71 3.51
CA ASP A 308 38.67 -7.45 3.76
C ASP A 308 37.45 -7.75 4.66
N PHE A 309 37.69 -7.80 5.97
CA PHE A 309 36.78 -8.42 6.94
C PHE A 309 35.78 -7.43 7.53
N ASN A 310 35.97 -6.14 7.26
CA ASN A 310 35.02 -5.09 7.56
C ASN A 310 34.42 -4.46 6.28
N ASP A 311 34.69 -5.05 5.11
CA ASP A 311 34.22 -4.66 3.78
C ASP A 311 34.48 -3.17 3.45
N ASP A 312 35.62 -2.62 3.90
CA ASP A 312 35.97 -1.20 3.70
C ASP A 312 36.86 -0.95 2.46
N GLY A 313 37.32 -2.02 1.81
CA GLY A 313 38.17 -1.98 0.62
C GLY A 313 39.64 -1.75 0.90
N GLU A 314 40.06 -1.61 2.16
CA GLU A 314 41.45 -1.48 2.59
C GLU A 314 41.92 -2.68 3.42
N TYR A 315 43.06 -3.28 3.05
CA TYR A 315 43.63 -4.41 3.79
C TYR A 315 44.57 -3.91 4.89
N ASN A 316 44.03 -3.67 6.09
CA ASN A 316 44.75 -3.04 7.18
C ASN A 316 44.47 -3.71 8.56
N PHE A 317 44.88 -3.05 9.64
CA PHE A 317 44.72 -3.59 11.00
C PHE A 317 43.25 -3.81 11.40
N PHE A 318 42.31 -3.06 10.82
CA PHE A 318 40.89 -3.15 11.15
C PHE A 318 40.30 -4.50 10.70
N ASP A 319 40.72 -5.06 9.56
CA ASP A 319 40.36 -6.42 9.14
C ASP A 319 40.81 -7.48 10.13
N VAL A 320 42.07 -7.37 10.58
CA VAL A 320 42.63 -8.31 11.57
C VAL A 320 41.81 -8.24 12.86
N SER A 321 41.41 -7.04 13.28
CA SER A 321 40.59 -6.85 14.47
C SER A 321 39.17 -7.40 14.30
N ALA A 322 38.58 -7.25 13.10
CA ALA A 322 37.26 -7.75 12.77
C ALA A 322 37.26 -9.28 12.71
N PHE A 323 38.25 -9.88 12.06
CA PHE A 323 38.48 -11.33 12.05
C PHE A 323 38.65 -11.88 13.47
N LEU A 324 39.49 -11.28 14.31
CA LEU A 324 39.66 -11.73 15.70
C LEU A 324 38.38 -11.56 16.53
N THR A 325 37.57 -10.55 16.25
CA THR A 325 36.26 -10.38 16.91
C THR A 325 35.33 -11.52 16.53
N ALA A 326 35.21 -11.82 15.23
CA ALA A 326 34.41 -12.92 14.70
C ALA A 326 34.90 -14.31 15.19
N TYR A 327 36.21 -14.52 15.23
CA TYR A 327 36.82 -15.76 15.71
C TYR A 327 36.54 -15.97 17.21
N ASN A 328 36.58 -14.92 18.02
CA ASN A 328 36.30 -15.02 19.46
C ASN A 328 34.80 -15.10 19.79
N SER A 329 33.91 -14.68 18.90
CA SER A 329 32.47 -14.87 19.06
C SER A 329 32.01 -16.32 18.83
N GLY A 330 32.84 -17.15 18.19
CA GLY A 330 32.51 -18.54 17.88
C GLY A 330 31.63 -18.70 16.65
N CYS A 331 31.45 -19.94 16.19
CA CYS A 331 30.38 -20.32 15.26
C CYS A 331 29.16 -20.83 16.05
N PRO A 332 27.91 -20.55 15.60
CA PRO A 332 26.70 -21.19 16.13
C PRO A 332 26.69 -22.72 15.99
#